data_AF-V9VXK9-F1
#
_entry.id   AF-V9VXK9-F1
#
_cell.length_a   1.000
_cell.length_b   1.000
_cell.length_c   1.000
_cell.angle_alpha   90.00
_cell.angle_beta   90.00
_cell.angle_gamma   90.00
#
_symmetry.space_group_name_H-M   'P 1'
#
loop_
_entity.id
_entity.type
_entity.pdbx_description
1 polymer ?
#
loop_
_entity_poly.entity_id
_entity_poly.type
_entity_poly.pdbx_seq_one_letter_code
_entity_poly.pdbx_strand_id
1 'polypeptide(L)'
;MSIRTAVLALAACAMPLAAVAQEVQPRPFPQFEAKRIKPPAPGTGKRITIQIEPEPEAELPAPAAIAADSGAKPAGRYGWFWDKVAFGLEGSGPGRLDDALQALSGAKGLAAPRLQLMQDIVQERGVQILTESVGTEVSPALVLAVIAVESAGKADAVSSAGAQGLMQLMPDTAKRFGVSDALEAQQNIAGGIQYLNWLMGEFGGDPILVLAGYNAGEGAVRSHQGVPPYAETRDYVPKVLAAYQVARGLCMTPPQFLSDGCVFRLGK
;
A
#
# COMPACT_ATOMS: atom_id res chain seq x y z
N MET A 1 85.22 -19.21 52.34
CA MET A 1 85.56 -20.47 51.63
C MET A 1 84.70 -20.51 50.36
N SER A 2 85.32 -20.60 49.18
CA SER A 2 84.85 -21.03 47.83
C SER A 2 83.34 -21.15 47.51
N ILE A 3 82.78 -20.96 46.30
CA ILE A 3 83.14 -20.48 44.93
C ILE A 3 81.87 -20.82 44.06
N ARG A 4 81.47 -19.95 43.10
CA ARG A 4 80.70 -20.22 41.84
C ARG A 4 79.22 -20.70 41.96
N THR A 5 78.23 -20.44 41.09
CA THR A 5 78.10 -20.01 39.67
C THR A 5 76.58 -19.69 39.46
N ALA A 6 76.19 -18.55 38.90
CA ALA A 6 75.73 -18.32 37.51
C ALA A 6 74.20 -18.28 37.27
N VAL A 7 73.74 -17.07 36.90
CA VAL A 7 72.89 -16.66 35.74
C VAL A 7 71.58 -17.43 35.45
N LEU A 8 70.43 -16.73 35.53
CA LEU A 8 69.67 -16.24 34.35
C LEU A 8 68.45 -15.42 34.81
N ALA A 9 68.34 -14.20 34.29
CA ALA A 9 67.19 -13.32 34.41
C ALA A 9 66.23 -13.57 33.23
N LEU A 10 64.92 -13.54 33.48
CA LEU A 10 63.94 -13.16 32.45
C LEU A 10 62.69 -12.58 33.13
N ALA A 11 62.49 -11.28 32.96
CA ALA A 11 61.26 -10.58 33.28
C ALA A 11 60.29 -10.71 32.10
N ALA A 12 59.03 -11.02 32.36
CA ALA A 12 57.97 -11.04 31.35
C ALA A 12 56.84 -10.08 31.78
N CYS A 13 56.69 -9.01 31.00
CA CYS A 13 55.64 -8.01 31.07
C CYS A 13 54.28 -8.58 30.66
N ALA A 14 53.22 -8.10 31.31
CA ALA A 14 51.82 -8.34 30.96
C ALA A 14 51.36 -7.45 29.79
N MET A 15 50.48 -7.96 28.93
CA MET A 15 49.63 -7.17 28.04
C MET A 15 48.24 -7.79 27.89
N PRO A 16 47.16 -6.98 27.74
CA PRO A 16 45.78 -7.46 27.68
C PRO A 16 45.37 -7.86 26.24
N LEU A 17 44.47 -8.83 26.12
CA LEU A 17 43.88 -9.21 24.83
C LEU A 17 42.77 -8.23 24.43
N ALA A 18 43.00 -7.48 23.35
CA ALA A 18 41.95 -6.80 22.60
C ALA A 18 41.37 -7.76 21.54
N ALA A 19 40.05 -7.93 21.53
CA ALA A 19 39.35 -8.66 20.48
C ALA A 19 39.27 -7.80 19.22
N VAL A 20 39.94 -8.24 18.15
CA VAL A 20 39.88 -7.61 16.82
C VAL A 20 38.71 -8.22 16.05
N ALA A 21 37.68 -7.43 15.75
CA ALA A 21 36.65 -7.81 14.79
C ALA A 21 37.25 -7.75 13.37
N GLN A 22 37.26 -8.88 12.66
CA GLN A 22 37.68 -8.92 11.26
C GLN A 22 36.52 -8.43 10.36
N GLU A 23 36.71 -7.27 9.73
CA GLU A 23 35.89 -6.87 8.58
C GLU A 23 36.16 -7.81 7.41
N VAL A 24 35.17 -8.60 7.03
CA VAL A 24 35.23 -9.44 5.83
C VAL A 24 34.98 -8.55 4.61
N GLN A 25 36.05 -8.09 3.96
CA GLN A 25 35.91 -7.40 2.68
C GLN A 25 35.47 -8.38 1.58
N PRO A 26 34.53 -7.99 0.69
CA PRO A 26 34.10 -8.84 -0.40
C PRO A 26 35.25 -9.09 -1.38
N ARG A 27 35.30 -10.30 -1.93
CA ARG A 27 36.37 -10.72 -2.83
C ARG A 27 36.40 -9.83 -4.09
N PRO A 28 37.61 -9.46 -4.59
CA PRO A 28 37.73 -8.71 -5.84
C PRO A 28 37.12 -9.50 -7.00
N PHE A 29 36.46 -8.78 -7.93
CA PHE A 29 35.93 -9.40 -9.14
C PHE A 29 37.08 -9.97 -10.00
N PRO A 30 36.90 -11.16 -10.60
CA PRO A 30 37.87 -11.71 -11.54
C PRO A 30 38.00 -10.81 -12.77
N GLN A 31 39.21 -10.71 -13.33
CA GLN A 31 39.48 -9.90 -14.52
C GLN A 31 38.75 -10.47 -15.74
N PHE A 32 38.06 -9.59 -16.47
CA PHE A 32 37.33 -9.92 -17.69
C PHE A 32 38.20 -9.65 -18.92
N GLU A 33 38.42 -10.65 -19.77
CA GLU A 33 39.11 -10.50 -21.05
C GLU A 33 38.15 -10.85 -22.20
N ALA A 34 37.74 -9.84 -22.98
CA ALA A 34 36.81 -10.03 -24.08
C ALA A 34 37.52 -10.57 -25.33
N LYS A 35 37.39 -11.87 -25.60
CA LYS A 35 37.87 -12.46 -26.85
C LYS A 35 36.84 -12.26 -27.98
N ARG A 36 37.19 -11.49 -29.02
CA ARG A 36 36.35 -11.35 -30.23
C ARG A 36 36.40 -12.62 -31.08
N ILE A 37 35.25 -13.26 -31.26
CA ILE A 37 35.08 -14.42 -32.13
C ILE A 37 34.45 -13.94 -33.45
N LYS A 38 35.02 -14.34 -34.59
CA LYS A 38 34.45 -14.03 -35.91
C LYS A 38 33.18 -14.86 -36.15
N PRO A 39 32.13 -14.29 -36.79
CA PRO A 39 30.93 -15.04 -37.15
C PRO A 39 31.27 -16.21 -38.10
N PRO A 40 30.58 -17.36 -37.98
CA PRO A 40 30.78 -18.49 -38.88
C PRO A 40 30.29 -18.17 -40.31
N ALA A 41 30.92 -18.81 -41.30
CA ALA A 41 30.59 -18.61 -42.70
C ALA A 41 29.16 -19.14 -43.03
N PRO A 42 28.47 -18.53 -44.02
CA PRO A 42 27.13 -18.95 -44.42
C PRO A 42 27.09 -20.42 -44.83
N GLY A 43 26.17 -21.21 -44.26
CA GLY A 43 25.96 -22.63 -44.62
C GLY A 43 26.50 -23.66 -43.63
N THR A 44 27.07 -23.26 -42.48
CA THR A 44 27.55 -24.22 -41.47
C THR A 44 26.38 -24.73 -40.61
N GLY A 45 25.94 -25.97 -40.86
CA GLY A 45 24.80 -26.59 -40.17
C GLY A 45 25.21 -27.42 -38.95
N LYS A 46 25.01 -26.86 -37.75
CA LYS A 46 24.48 -27.55 -36.56
C LYS A 46 23.75 -26.51 -35.72
N ARG A 47 22.43 -26.39 -35.92
CA ARG A 47 21.59 -25.56 -35.06
C ARG A 47 21.51 -26.27 -33.70
N ILE A 48 21.96 -25.62 -32.64
CA ILE A 48 21.62 -26.05 -31.28
C ILE A 48 20.14 -25.75 -31.14
N THR A 49 19.30 -26.78 -31.11
CA THR A 49 17.91 -26.63 -30.67
C THR A 49 17.98 -26.30 -29.19
N ILE A 50 17.92 -25.01 -28.85
CA ILE A 50 17.75 -24.59 -27.46
C ILE A 50 16.28 -24.86 -27.12
N GLN A 51 16.00 -26.03 -26.57
CA GLN A 51 14.78 -26.22 -25.79
C GLN A 51 15.01 -25.48 -24.47
N ILE A 52 14.44 -24.30 -24.36
CA ILE A 52 14.23 -23.68 -23.06
C ILE A 52 13.01 -24.39 -22.50
N GLU A 53 13.23 -25.46 -21.73
CA GLU A 53 12.21 -25.87 -20.77
C GLU A 53 12.06 -24.69 -19.80
N PRO A 54 10.85 -24.14 -19.60
CA PRO A 54 10.65 -23.14 -18.58
C PRO A 54 11.07 -23.76 -17.25
N GLU A 55 12.07 -23.17 -16.59
CA GLU A 55 12.32 -23.50 -15.19
C GLU A 55 10.99 -23.33 -14.43
N PRO A 56 10.58 -24.28 -13.59
CA PRO A 56 9.45 -24.07 -12.73
C PRO A 56 9.79 -22.88 -11.85
N GLU A 57 9.11 -21.76 -12.11
CA GLU A 57 8.99 -20.67 -11.17
C GLU A 57 8.67 -21.32 -9.82
N ALA A 58 9.53 -21.11 -8.82
CA ALA A 58 9.21 -21.54 -7.47
C ALA A 58 7.95 -20.75 -7.07
N GLU A 59 6.79 -21.37 -7.28
CA GLU A 59 5.51 -20.92 -6.74
C GLU A 59 5.73 -20.77 -5.23
N LEU A 60 5.88 -19.52 -4.80
CA LEU A 60 5.42 -19.16 -3.46
C LEU A 60 4.01 -19.75 -3.34
N PRO A 61 3.69 -20.49 -2.27
CA PRO A 61 2.38 -21.10 -2.16
C PRO A 61 1.35 -20.00 -2.38
N ALA A 62 0.57 -20.14 -3.44
CA ALA A 62 -0.58 -19.29 -3.66
C ALA A 62 -1.35 -19.28 -2.33
N PRO A 63 -1.76 -18.10 -1.80
CA PRO A 63 -2.69 -18.11 -0.68
C PRO A 63 -3.83 -19.03 -1.10
N ALA A 64 -4.05 -20.07 -0.27
CA ALA A 64 -4.95 -21.18 -0.59
C ALA A 64 -6.19 -20.62 -1.28
N ALA A 65 -6.48 -21.10 -2.50
CA ALA A 65 -7.63 -20.68 -3.26
C ALA A 65 -8.85 -20.71 -2.35
N ILE A 66 -9.26 -19.54 -1.88
CA ILE A 66 -10.50 -19.38 -1.15
C ILE A 66 -11.53 -19.66 -2.21
N ALA A 67 -12.22 -20.80 -2.07
CA ALA A 67 -13.32 -21.17 -2.95
C ALA A 67 -14.19 -19.93 -3.15
N ALA A 68 -14.48 -19.59 -4.41
CA ALA A 68 -15.35 -18.49 -4.75
C ALA A 68 -16.70 -18.72 -4.07
N ASP A 69 -16.89 -18.07 -2.92
CA ASP A 69 -18.17 -18.01 -2.25
C ASP A 69 -19.01 -16.97 -3.00
N SER A 70 -19.67 -17.46 -4.06
CA SER A 70 -20.45 -16.69 -5.01
C SER A 70 -21.82 -16.26 -4.46
N GLY A 71 -22.04 -16.28 -3.14
CA GLY A 71 -23.35 -15.95 -2.59
C GLY A 71 -23.49 -15.77 -1.09
N ALA A 72 -22.45 -15.98 -0.26
CA ALA A 72 -22.62 -15.77 1.17
C ALA A 72 -22.85 -14.31 1.53
N LYS A 73 -23.90 -14.11 2.35
CA LYS A 73 -24.30 -12.82 2.88
C LYS A 73 -23.07 -12.07 3.44
N PRO A 74 -22.83 -10.84 2.99
CA PRO A 74 -22.55 -9.71 3.83
C PRO A 74 -21.78 -9.83 5.16
N ALA A 75 -20.75 -10.68 5.37
CA ALA A 75 -20.03 -10.72 6.65
C ALA A 75 -19.55 -9.31 7.08
N GLY A 76 -19.84 -8.88 8.31
CA GLY A 76 -19.51 -7.54 8.81
C GLY A 76 -20.64 -6.93 9.66
N ARG A 77 -20.31 -5.89 10.44
CA ARG A 77 -21.28 -5.12 11.24
C ARG A 77 -22.32 -4.42 10.37
N TYR A 78 -21.96 -4.05 9.14
CA TYR A 78 -22.84 -3.31 8.23
C TYR A 78 -23.45 -4.17 7.13
N GLY A 79 -23.80 -5.43 7.43
CA GLY A 79 -24.48 -6.33 6.47
C GLY A 79 -25.71 -5.70 5.79
N TRP A 80 -26.45 -4.83 6.48
CA TRP A 80 -27.60 -4.10 5.93
C TRP A 80 -27.27 -3.18 4.75
N PHE A 81 -26.02 -2.69 4.65
CA PHE A 81 -25.57 -1.84 3.53
C PHE A 81 -25.55 -2.66 2.24
N TRP A 82 -25.03 -3.88 2.36
CA TRP A 82 -24.88 -4.80 1.25
C TRP A 82 -26.18 -5.51 0.84
N ASP A 83 -27.23 -5.41 1.66
CA ASP A 83 -28.59 -5.78 1.24
C ASP A 83 -29.16 -4.77 0.20
N LYS A 84 -28.54 -3.58 0.05
CA LYS A 84 -28.98 -2.50 -0.85
C LYS A 84 -27.98 -2.17 -1.96
N VAL A 85 -26.70 -2.40 -1.72
CA VAL A 85 -25.61 -2.06 -2.62
C VAL A 85 -24.97 -3.34 -3.12
N ALA A 86 -24.90 -3.50 -4.45
CA ALA A 86 -24.20 -4.62 -5.07
C ALA A 86 -22.75 -4.71 -4.55
N PHE A 87 -22.15 -5.89 -4.51
CA PHE A 87 -20.74 -6.06 -4.13
C PHE A 87 -19.88 -6.67 -5.25
N GLY A 88 -20.51 -7.26 -6.27
CA GLY A 88 -19.83 -7.87 -7.42
C GLY A 88 -19.37 -6.86 -8.47
N LEU A 89 -18.78 -7.39 -9.55
CA LEU A 89 -18.44 -6.63 -10.77
C LEU A 89 -19.67 -6.27 -11.62
N GLU A 90 -20.80 -6.95 -11.44
CA GLU A 90 -22.00 -6.68 -12.22
C GLU A 90 -22.53 -5.27 -11.95
N GLY A 91 -22.73 -4.49 -13.02
CA GLY A 91 -23.16 -3.10 -12.92
C GLY A 91 -22.09 -2.18 -12.31
N SER A 92 -20.81 -2.60 -12.29
CA SER A 92 -19.73 -1.76 -11.77
C SER A 92 -19.59 -0.46 -12.57
N GLY A 93 -19.35 0.64 -11.87
CA GLY A 93 -19.05 1.92 -12.47
C GLY A 93 -19.19 3.08 -11.48
N PRO A 94 -18.80 4.29 -11.89
CA PRO A 94 -18.78 5.46 -11.02
C PRO A 94 -20.15 5.82 -10.43
N GLY A 95 -21.23 5.51 -11.15
CA GLY A 95 -22.61 5.80 -10.73
C GLY A 95 -23.08 5.09 -9.45
N ARG A 96 -22.41 4.00 -9.05
CA ARG A 96 -22.74 3.29 -7.80
C ARG A 96 -22.52 4.14 -6.54
N LEU A 97 -21.83 5.27 -6.66
CA LEU A 97 -21.62 6.18 -5.54
C LEU A 97 -22.94 6.75 -5.02
N ASP A 98 -23.83 7.16 -5.92
CA ASP A 98 -25.11 7.76 -5.52
C ASP A 98 -26.00 6.74 -4.81
N ASP A 99 -26.10 5.52 -5.35
CA ASP A 99 -26.83 4.41 -4.72
C ASP A 99 -26.26 4.09 -3.33
N ALA A 100 -24.94 4.05 -3.22
CA ALA A 100 -24.27 3.76 -1.96
C ALA A 100 -24.49 4.86 -0.92
N LEU A 101 -24.37 6.13 -1.29
CA LEU A 101 -24.65 7.26 -0.40
C LEU A 101 -26.13 7.35 -0.02
N GLN A 102 -27.05 7.00 -0.93
CA GLN A 102 -28.47 6.91 -0.61
C GLN A 102 -28.74 5.76 0.38
N ALA A 103 -28.09 4.62 0.23
CA ALA A 103 -28.20 3.51 1.17
C ALA A 103 -27.75 3.89 2.59
N LEU A 104 -26.73 4.76 2.71
CA LEU A 104 -26.27 5.31 3.98
C LEU A 104 -27.22 6.34 4.60
N SER A 105 -28.05 6.99 3.79
CA SER A 105 -29.00 8.00 4.28
C SER A 105 -29.99 7.41 5.29
N GLY A 106 -30.00 7.94 6.51
CA GLY A 106 -30.85 7.46 7.59
C GLY A 106 -30.40 6.16 8.24
N ALA A 107 -29.22 5.64 7.90
CA ALA A 107 -28.65 4.46 8.55
C ALA A 107 -28.34 4.74 10.02
N LYS A 108 -28.71 3.80 10.90
CA LYS A 108 -28.40 3.86 12.33
C LYS A 108 -27.17 3.02 12.63
N GLY A 109 -26.28 3.53 13.49
CA GLY A 109 -25.15 2.77 14.03
C GLY A 109 -23.88 2.76 13.19
N LEU A 110 -23.87 3.44 12.02
CA LEU A 110 -22.65 3.79 11.30
C LEU A 110 -22.19 5.18 11.75
N ALA A 111 -21.03 5.26 12.38
CA ALA A 111 -20.46 6.52 12.82
C ALA A 111 -19.59 7.12 11.71
N ALA A 112 -19.92 8.34 11.27
CA ALA A 112 -19.02 9.14 10.43
C ALA A 112 -18.02 9.91 11.32
N PRO A 113 -16.83 10.26 10.80
CA PRO A 113 -15.91 11.15 11.49
C PRO A 113 -16.57 12.50 11.82
N ARG A 114 -16.17 13.10 12.94
CA ARG A 114 -16.69 14.41 13.35
C ARG A 114 -16.24 15.48 12.36
N LEU A 115 -17.10 16.47 12.12
CA LEU A 115 -16.78 17.59 11.24
C LEU A 115 -15.49 18.31 11.66
N GLN A 116 -15.27 18.49 12.97
CA GLN A 116 -14.05 19.12 13.50
C GLN A 116 -12.79 18.35 13.09
N LEU A 117 -12.79 17.02 13.21
CA LEU A 117 -11.65 16.19 12.80
C LEU A 117 -11.32 16.39 11.32
N MET A 118 -12.35 16.44 10.47
CA MET A 118 -12.14 16.70 9.04
C MET A 118 -11.57 18.10 8.78
N GLN A 119 -12.04 19.10 9.51
CA GLN A 119 -11.52 20.47 9.40
C GLN A 119 -10.06 20.56 9.87
N ASP A 120 -9.70 19.86 10.96
CA ASP A 120 -8.34 19.84 11.48
C ASP A 120 -7.37 19.22 10.45
N ILE A 121 -7.72 18.06 9.87
CA ILE A 121 -6.93 17.44 8.79
C ILE A 121 -6.80 18.38 7.60
N VAL A 122 -7.88 19.05 7.19
CA VAL A 122 -7.87 19.99 6.08
C VAL A 122 -7.01 21.23 6.37
N GLN A 123 -7.03 21.75 7.60
CA GLN A 123 -6.17 22.87 7.99
C GLN A 123 -4.69 22.48 7.94
N GLU A 124 -4.36 21.26 8.38
CA GLU A 124 -2.99 20.79 8.48
C GLU A 124 -2.41 20.27 7.15
N ARG A 125 -3.25 19.61 6.33
CA ARG A 125 -2.83 18.83 5.15
C ARG A 125 -3.58 19.20 3.86
N GLY A 126 -4.56 20.11 3.92
CA GLY A 126 -5.44 20.41 2.78
C GLY A 126 -4.69 20.87 1.52
N VAL A 127 -3.69 21.73 1.65
CA VAL A 127 -2.86 22.18 0.50
C VAL A 127 -2.17 20.99 -0.15
N GLN A 128 -1.58 20.12 0.66
CA GLN A 128 -0.89 18.93 0.17
C GLN A 128 -1.84 17.94 -0.50
N ILE A 129 -2.99 17.65 0.13
CA ILE A 129 -4.04 16.81 -0.47
C ILE A 129 -4.44 17.37 -1.84
N LEU A 130 -4.65 18.69 -1.95
CA LEU A 130 -5.01 19.35 -3.19
C LEU A 130 -3.91 19.22 -4.25
N THR A 131 -2.66 19.54 -3.89
CA THR A 131 -1.52 19.53 -4.82
C THR A 131 -1.21 18.13 -5.32
N GLU A 132 -1.18 17.13 -4.44
CA GLU A 132 -0.86 15.75 -4.82
C GLU A 132 -2.00 15.08 -5.62
N SER A 133 -3.24 15.57 -5.50
CA SER A 133 -4.37 15.08 -6.32
C SER A 133 -4.38 15.63 -7.75
N VAL A 134 -3.59 16.66 -8.07
CA VAL A 134 -3.57 17.28 -9.41
C VAL A 134 -3.07 16.28 -10.45
N GLY A 135 -3.81 16.13 -11.55
CA GLY A 135 -3.46 15.21 -12.64
C GLY A 135 -3.80 13.74 -12.35
N THR A 136 -4.56 13.48 -11.29
CA THR A 136 -5.11 12.16 -10.95
C THR A 136 -6.63 12.15 -11.07
N GLU A 137 -7.22 10.96 -11.12
CA GLU A 137 -8.67 10.74 -11.06
C GLU A 137 -9.15 10.56 -9.61
N VAL A 138 -8.50 11.23 -8.65
CA VAL A 138 -8.77 11.08 -7.21
C VAL A 138 -9.25 12.41 -6.62
N SER A 139 -10.48 12.41 -6.09
CA SER A 139 -11.04 13.58 -5.42
C SER A 139 -10.27 13.90 -4.13
N PRO A 140 -9.91 15.16 -3.86
CA PRO A 140 -9.41 15.59 -2.55
C PRO A 140 -10.35 15.18 -1.40
N ALA A 141 -11.67 15.14 -1.62
CA ALA A 141 -12.63 14.68 -0.62
C ALA A 141 -12.53 13.18 -0.33
N LEU A 142 -12.18 12.36 -1.33
CA LEU A 142 -11.90 10.94 -1.14
C LEU A 142 -10.64 10.76 -0.30
N VAL A 143 -9.56 11.48 -0.62
CA VAL A 143 -8.31 11.43 0.15
C VAL A 143 -8.54 11.79 1.62
N LEU A 144 -9.28 12.88 1.87
CA LEU A 144 -9.65 13.28 3.23
C LEU A 144 -10.44 12.19 3.96
N ALA A 145 -11.41 11.57 3.28
CA ALA A 145 -12.21 10.49 3.85
C ALA A 145 -11.37 9.26 4.22
N VAL A 146 -10.44 8.86 3.35
CA VAL A 146 -9.50 7.76 3.59
C VAL A 146 -8.61 8.08 4.79
N ILE A 147 -7.94 9.24 4.83
CA ILE A 147 -7.08 9.64 5.96
C ILE A 147 -7.86 9.62 7.29
N ALA A 148 -9.10 10.12 7.28
CA ALA A 148 -9.91 10.17 8.48
C ALA A 148 -10.29 8.78 9.02
N VAL A 149 -10.50 7.79 8.14
CA VAL A 149 -10.81 6.41 8.52
C VAL A 149 -9.55 5.63 8.90
N GLU A 150 -8.46 5.83 8.17
CA GLU A 150 -7.22 5.06 8.33
C GLU A 150 -6.43 5.45 9.58
N SER A 151 -6.23 6.75 9.80
CA SER A 151 -5.35 7.24 10.87
C SER A 151 -6.01 8.28 11.79
N ALA A 152 -7.19 8.76 11.45
CA ALA A 152 -7.79 9.95 12.03
C ALA A 152 -6.82 11.16 11.99
N GLY A 153 -6.03 11.28 10.91
CA GLY A 153 -5.07 12.37 10.71
C GLY A 153 -3.72 12.20 11.41
N LYS A 154 -3.42 11.02 11.97
CA LYS A 154 -2.17 10.78 12.70
C LYS A 154 -1.06 10.29 11.76
N ALA A 155 -0.05 11.12 11.52
CA ALA A 155 1.06 10.78 10.63
C ALA A 155 2.00 9.70 11.18
N ASP A 156 2.01 9.48 12.48
CA ASP A 156 2.82 8.46 13.17
C ASP A 156 2.06 7.13 13.41
N ALA A 157 0.85 6.98 12.85
CA ALA A 157 0.03 5.79 13.03
C ALA A 157 0.70 4.54 12.43
N VAL A 158 0.76 3.46 13.22
CA VAL A 158 1.23 2.15 12.78
C VAL A 158 0.22 1.09 13.22
N SER A 159 -0.35 0.33 12.28
CA SER A 159 -1.26 -0.77 12.59
C SER A 159 -0.51 -2.01 13.10
N SER A 160 -1.23 -2.94 13.71
CA SER A 160 -0.66 -4.24 14.10
C SER A 160 -0.18 -5.09 12.92
N ALA A 161 -0.71 -4.83 11.71
CA ALA A 161 -0.28 -5.48 10.48
C ALA A 161 0.91 -4.78 9.81
N GLY A 162 1.34 -3.62 10.33
CA GLY A 162 2.47 -2.85 9.80
C GLY A 162 2.09 -1.80 8.76
N ALA A 163 0.81 -1.47 8.61
CA ALA A 163 0.37 -0.33 7.81
C ALA A 163 0.80 0.99 8.48
N GLN A 164 1.25 1.98 7.70
CA GLN A 164 1.94 3.16 8.23
C GLN A 164 1.38 4.49 7.72
N GLY A 165 1.39 5.49 8.60
CA GLY A 165 1.13 6.88 8.29
C GLY A 165 -0.33 7.24 8.08
N LEU A 166 -0.53 8.42 7.49
CA LEU A 166 -1.85 9.07 7.34
C LEU A 166 -2.87 8.22 6.58
N MET A 167 -2.42 7.55 5.53
CA MET A 167 -3.23 6.70 4.65
C MET A 167 -2.97 5.20 4.85
N GLN A 168 -2.25 4.83 5.93
CA GLN A 168 -2.01 3.43 6.32
C GLN A 168 -1.51 2.54 5.16
N LEU A 169 -0.40 2.95 4.54
CA LEU A 169 0.21 2.16 3.48
C LEU A 169 0.93 0.94 4.07
N MET A 170 0.65 -0.24 3.52
CA MET A 170 1.47 -1.43 3.76
C MET A 170 2.88 -1.24 3.16
N PRO A 171 3.95 -1.81 3.75
CA PRO A 171 5.31 -1.60 3.28
C PRO A 171 5.53 -1.93 1.79
N ASP A 172 4.93 -3.01 1.30
CA ASP A 172 5.03 -3.39 -0.11
C ASP A 172 4.29 -2.40 -1.04
N THR A 173 3.14 -1.89 -0.60
CA THR A 173 2.39 -0.83 -1.31
C THR A 173 3.19 0.47 -1.33
N ALA A 174 3.73 0.89 -0.19
CA ALA A 174 4.59 2.06 -0.07
C ALA A 174 5.75 1.98 -1.06
N LYS A 175 6.47 0.87 -1.08
CA LYS A 175 7.57 0.62 -2.01
C LYS A 175 7.12 0.69 -3.47
N ARG A 176 5.99 0.06 -3.82
CA ARG A 176 5.45 0.05 -5.18
C ARG A 176 5.12 1.45 -5.69
N PHE A 177 4.67 2.34 -4.81
CA PHE A 177 4.27 3.71 -5.16
C PHE A 177 5.32 4.77 -4.77
N GLY A 178 6.59 4.36 -4.63
CA GLY A 178 7.72 5.28 -4.51
C GLY A 178 7.87 5.95 -3.14
N VAL A 179 7.24 5.41 -2.10
CA VAL A 179 7.34 5.91 -0.72
C VAL A 179 8.54 5.27 -0.04
N SER A 180 9.52 6.08 0.32
CA SER A 180 10.73 5.64 1.03
C SER A 180 10.57 5.69 2.56
N ASP A 181 9.77 6.63 3.06
CA ASP A 181 9.37 6.74 4.46
C ASP A 181 7.86 6.98 4.54
N ALA A 182 7.12 5.95 4.96
CA ALA A 182 5.66 6.02 5.06
C ALA A 182 5.17 6.77 6.30
N LEU A 183 6.03 7.14 7.25
CA LEU A 183 5.69 8.01 8.38
C LEU A 183 5.92 9.50 8.05
N GLU A 184 6.59 9.79 6.94
CA GLU A 184 6.67 11.14 6.40
C GLU A 184 5.36 11.47 5.66
N ALA A 185 4.66 12.51 6.12
CA ALA A 185 3.31 12.84 5.69
C ALA A 185 3.20 13.11 4.18
N GLN A 186 4.20 13.77 3.59
CA GLN A 186 4.19 14.07 2.16
C GLN A 186 4.29 12.84 1.30
N GLN A 187 5.29 12.00 1.57
CA GLN A 187 5.45 10.74 0.86
C GLN A 187 4.23 9.83 1.05
N ASN A 188 3.69 9.76 2.27
CA ASN A 188 2.53 8.92 2.55
C ASN A 188 1.28 9.36 1.76
N ILE A 189 0.96 10.67 1.76
CA ILE A 189 -0.17 11.20 0.99
C ILE A 189 0.05 11.01 -0.51
N ALA A 190 1.22 11.35 -1.03
CA ALA A 190 1.53 11.20 -2.45
C ALA A 190 1.41 9.73 -2.90
N GLY A 191 2.02 8.80 -2.16
CA GLY A 191 1.95 7.37 -2.46
C GLY A 191 0.53 6.80 -2.34
N GLY A 192 -0.23 7.23 -1.34
CA GLY A 192 -1.61 6.79 -1.14
C GLY A 192 -2.55 7.31 -2.23
N ILE A 193 -2.37 8.55 -2.70
CA ILE A 193 -3.09 9.08 -3.86
C ILE A 193 -2.73 8.32 -5.12
N GLN A 194 -1.45 8.02 -5.35
CA GLN A 194 -1.02 7.24 -6.52
C GLN A 194 -1.58 5.82 -6.49
N TYR A 195 -1.70 5.20 -5.31
CA TYR A 195 -2.37 3.93 -5.17
C TYR A 195 -3.87 4.02 -5.48
N LEU A 196 -4.58 5.01 -4.91
CA LEU A 196 -5.98 5.26 -5.23
C LEU A 196 -6.18 5.50 -6.73
N ASN A 197 -5.34 6.31 -7.36
CA ASN A 197 -5.42 6.60 -8.79
C ASN A 197 -5.24 5.35 -9.65
N TRP A 198 -4.31 4.47 -9.26
CA TRP A 198 -4.13 3.18 -9.90
C TRP A 198 -5.39 2.30 -9.75
N LEU A 199 -5.99 2.25 -8.55
CA LEU A 199 -7.23 1.51 -8.29
C LEU A 199 -8.42 2.09 -9.06
N MET A 200 -8.51 3.42 -9.19
CA MET A 200 -9.53 4.10 -10.01
C MET A 200 -9.45 3.62 -11.46
N GLY A 201 -8.24 3.48 -12.01
CA GLY A 201 -8.03 2.90 -13.34
C GLY A 201 -8.41 1.41 -13.40
N GLU A 202 -7.94 0.61 -12.45
CA GLU A 202 -8.18 -0.85 -12.39
C GLU A 202 -9.68 -1.18 -12.32
N PHE A 203 -10.46 -0.40 -11.58
CA PHE A 203 -11.88 -0.67 -11.32
C PHE A 203 -12.82 0.33 -12.00
N GLY A 204 -12.35 1.07 -13.02
CA GLY A 204 -13.19 1.96 -13.83
C GLY A 204 -13.90 3.05 -13.03
N GLY A 205 -13.27 3.55 -11.97
CA GLY A 205 -13.81 4.57 -11.07
C GLY A 205 -14.96 4.08 -10.19
N ASP A 206 -15.16 2.77 -10.07
CA ASP A 206 -16.19 2.20 -9.20
C ASP A 206 -15.85 2.41 -7.71
N PRO A 207 -16.67 3.15 -6.95
CA PRO A 207 -16.36 3.51 -5.58
C PRO A 207 -16.27 2.31 -4.64
N ILE A 208 -17.05 1.27 -4.87
CA ILE A 208 -17.11 0.12 -3.98
C ILE A 208 -15.88 -0.75 -4.18
N LEU A 209 -15.49 -0.98 -5.43
CA LEU A 209 -14.34 -1.81 -5.77
C LEU A 209 -13.02 -1.09 -5.49
N VAL A 210 -12.92 0.22 -5.73
CA VAL A 210 -11.74 1.02 -5.40
C VAL A 210 -11.48 0.98 -3.90
N LEU A 211 -12.50 1.23 -3.07
CA LEU A 211 -12.35 1.20 -1.61
C LEU A 211 -12.07 -0.21 -1.08
N ALA A 212 -12.70 -1.23 -1.65
CA ALA A 212 -12.40 -2.62 -1.31
C ALA A 212 -10.96 -3.00 -1.67
N GLY A 213 -10.49 -2.56 -2.85
CA GLY A 213 -9.13 -2.79 -3.32
C GLY A 213 -8.10 -2.08 -2.46
N TYR A 214 -8.40 -0.86 -1.98
CA TYR A 214 -7.51 -0.13 -1.09
C TYR A 214 -7.26 -0.88 0.23
N ASN A 215 -8.31 -1.46 0.82
CA ASN A 215 -8.21 -2.15 2.10
C ASN A 215 -7.78 -3.63 1.99
N ALA A 216 -8.32 -4.38 1.01
CA ALA A 216 -8.08 -5.82 0.87
C ALA A 216 -6.99 -6.17 -0.16
N GLY A 217 -6.51 -5.20 -0.92
CA GLY A 217 -5.70 -5.39 -2.11
C GLY A 217 -6.54 -5.73 -3.35
N GLU A 218 -6.12 -5.24 -4.50
CA GLU A 218 -6.78 -5.48 -5.79
C GLU A 218 -6.85 -6.96 -6.19
N GLY A 219 -5.90 -7.78 -5.73
CA GLY A 219 -5.86 -9.21 -6.01
C GLY A 219 -7.02 -9.94 -5.34
N ALA A 220 -7.39 -9.53 -4.14
CA ALA A 220 -8.55 -10.06 -3.43
C ALA A 220 -9.85 -9.71 -4.18
N VAL A 221 -9.96 -8.45 -4.63
CA VAL A 221 -11.15 -8.00 -5.40
C VAL A 221 -11.30 -8.77 -6.71
N ARG A 222 -10.19 -8.98 -7.45
CA ARG A 222 -10.20 -9.74 -8.70
C ARG A 222 -10.55 -11.22 -8.50
N SER A 223 -9.91 -11.87 -7.53
CA SER A 223 -10.16 -13.29 -7.24
C SER A 223 -11.59 -13.58 -6.80
N HIS A 224 -12.22 -12.63 -6.10
CA HIS A 224 -13.61 -12.76 -5.65
C HIS A 224 -14.62 -12.12 -6.60
N GLN A 225 -14.18 -11.56 -7.73
CA GLN A 225 -15.03 -10.85 -8.69
C GLN A 225 -15.93 -9.80 -8.00
N GLY A 226 -15.36 -9.05 -7.06
CA GLY A 226 -16.10 -8.10 -6.23
C GLY A 226 -15.48 -7.91 -4.86
N VAL A 227 -16.23 -7.31 -3.93
CA VAL A 227 -15.77 -7.12 -2.55
C VAL A 227 -15.61 -8.48 -1.87
N PRO A 228 -14.41 -8.83 -1.39
CA PRO A 228 -14.16 -10.13 -0.77
C PRO A 228 -15.01 -10.31 0.51
N PRO A 229 -15.25 -11.55 0.95
CA PRO A 229 -16.03 -11.87 2.15
C PRO A 229 -15.28 -11.58 3.46
N TYR A 230 -14.40 -10.59 3.47
CA TYR A 230 -13.66 -10.16 4.65
C TYR A 230 -14.52 -9.17 5.44
N ALA A 231 -14.82 -9.50 6.70
CA ALA A 231 -15.64 -8.65 7.55
C ALA A 231 -15.07 -7.24 7.69
N GLU A 232 -13.74 -7.12 7.76
CA GLU A 232 -13.03 -5.85 7.80
C GLU A 232 -13.31 -4.99 6.57
N THR A 233 -13.10 -5.53 5.37
CA THR A 233 -13.31 -4.83 4.11
C THR A 233 -14.78 -4.46 3.88
N ARG A 234 -15.68 -5.39 4.21
CA ARG A 234 -17.13 -5.16 4.13
C ARG A 234 -17.62 -4.12 5.13
N ASP A 235 -16.91 -3.91 6.24
CA ASP A 235 -17.16 -2.81 7.15
C ASP A 235 -16.43 -1.52 6.77
N TYR A 236 -15.29 -1.63 6.08
CA TYR A 236 -14.44 -0.51 5.65
C TYR A 236 -15.13 0.36 4.61
N VAL A 237 -15.66 -0.24 3.55
CA VAL A 237 -16.31 0.50 2.44
C VAL A 237 -17.40 1.46 2.93
N PRO A 238 -18.43 1.05 3.69
CA PRO A 238 -19.45 1.97 4.18
C PRO A 238 -18.89 3.02 5.16
N LYS A 239 -17.83 2.73 5.94
CA LYS A 239 -17.17 3.74 6.80
C LYS A 239 -16.54 4.85 5.98
N VAL A 240 -15.79 4.51 4.93
CA VAL A 240 -15.15 5.51 4.07
C VAL A 240 -16.19 6.29 3.29
N LEU A 241 -17.26 5.65 2.81
CA LEU A 241 -18.36 6.37 2.14
C LEU A 241 -19.10 7.35 3.08
N ALA A 242 -19.30 6.98 4.35
CA ALA A 242 -19.84 7.90 5.35
C ALA A 242 -18.87 9.07 5.64
N ALA A 243 -17.57 8.79 5.71
CA ALA A 243 -16.54 9.83 5.82
C ALA A 243 -16.51 10.74 4.58
N TYR A 244 -16.66 10.18 3.39
CA TYR A 244 -16.75 10.90 2.12
C TYR A 244 -17.96 11.81 2.07
N GLN A 245 -19.10 11.40 2.62
CA GLN A 245 -20.29 12.26 2.71
C GLN A 245 -20.04 13.52 3.54
N VAL A 246 -19.25 13.41 4.62
CA VAL A 246 -18.83 14.57 5.42
C VAL A 246 -17.79 15.41 4.64
N ALA A 247 -16.78 14.75 4.08
CA ALA A 247 -15.69 15.41 3.34
C ALA A 247 -16.20 16.20 2.11
N ARG A 248 -17.13 15.64 1.32
CA ARG A 248 -17.72 16.32 0.16
C ARG A 248 -18.53 17.56 0.54
N GLY A 249 -19.06 17.61 1.77
CA GLY A 249 -19.73 18.79 2.33
C GLY A 249 -18.78 19.94 2.68
N LEU A 250 -17.49 19.67 2.84
CA LEU A 250 -16.46 20.70 3.01
C LEU A 250 -16.00 21.32 1.69
N CYS A 251 -16.38 20.74 0.55
CA CYS A 251 -16.00 21.25 -0.76
C CYS A 251 -16.82 22.50 -1.15
N MET A 252 -16.20 23.42 -1.89
CA MET A 252 -16.89 24.58 -2.49
C MET A 252 -18.05 24.13 -3.37
N THR A 253 -17.79 23.14 -4.21
CA THR A 253 -18.76 22.40 -5.01
C THR A 253 -18.68 20.93 -4.58
N PRO A 254 -19.75 20.33 -4.06
CA PRO A 254 -19.72 18.92 -3.67
C PRO A 254 -19.47 18.00 -4.88
N PRO A 255 -18.39 17.19 -4.89
CA PRO A 255 -18.10 16.24 -5.97
C PRO A 255 -19.21 15.19 -6.11
N GLN A 256 -19.64 14.85 -7.33
CA GLN A 256 -20.63 13.81 -7.63
C GLN A 256 -19.98 12.43 -7.76
N PHE A 257 -18.76 12.35 -8.30
CA PHE A 257 -17.97 11.12 -8.41
C PHE A 257 -16.72 11.15 -7.53
N LEU A 258 -16.10 9.98 -7.31
CA LEU A 258 -14.83 9.89 -6.57
C LEU A 258 -13.64 10.52 -7.32
N SER A 259 -13.79 10.81 -8.62
CA SER A 259 -12.80 11.50 -9.45
C SER A 259 -13.01 13.02 -9.52
N ASP A 260 -14.15 13.53 -9.05
CA ASP A 260 -14.47 14.95 -9.18
C ASP A 260 -13.57 15.79 -8.25
N GLY A 261 -13.08 16.90 -8.79
CA GLY A 261 -12.28 17.87 -8.04
C GLY A 261 -13.05 18.43 -6.83
N CYS A 262 -12.31 18.76 -5.77
CA CYS A 262 -12.83 19.39 -4.57
C CYS A 262 -11.86 20.46 -4.10
N VAL A 263 -12.34 21.70 -3.95
CA VAL A 263 -11.61 22.76 -3.25
C VAL A 263 -12.24 22.93 -1.88
N PHE A 264 -11.49 22.76 -0.79
CA PHE A 264 -12.02 22.84 0.56
C PHE A 264 -12.38 24.28 0.96
N ARG A 265 -13.50 24.45 1.66
CA ARG A 265 -13.89 25.68 2.35
C ARG A 265 -13.12 25.76 3.66
N LEU A 266 -11.95 26.40 3.63
CA LEU A 266 -11.26 26.80 4.85
C LEU A 266 -12.07 27.91 5.51
N GLY A 267 -12.62 27.63 6.69
CA GLY A 267 -13.25 28.67 7.52
C GLY A 267 -12.24 29.78 7.75
N LYS A 268 -12.62 31.02 7.47
CA LYS A 268 -11.85 32.21 7.84
C LYS A 268 -11.92 32.45 9.33
#